data_AF-A0AAV2HTV8-F1
#
_entry.id   AF-A0AAV2HTV8-F1
#
_cell.length_a   1.000
_cell.length_b   1.000
_cell.length_c   1.000
_cell.angle_alpha   90.00
_cell.angle_beta   90.00
_cell.angle_gamma   90.00
#
_symmetry.space_group_name_H-M   'P 1'
#
loop_
_entity.id
_entity.type
_entity.pdbx_description
1 polymer ?
#
loop_
_entity_poly.entity_id
_entity_poly.type
_entity_poly.pdbx_seq_one_letter_code
_entity_poly.pdbx_strand_id
1 'polypeptide(L)'
;MKLMYWLLVCASCLACLAQRVIEDRDTEDVLSNTETELMAWNDDTGYVRSLVQQNNMVQQPYITCHVLNALARHPEAVDDPASQAANDNLTCEKELGHFLADVERNISIMKEKMEKLERKINAKPKSCLEVPRGVPRVRLSLEDGTEALCDTITDGGGWRVIQRRVNGLENFYRPWKDYKFGFGSLDGDFWTGLETLHELTKEDYYEMRVDIMRKDKKFGFAQYTYFRIENETKAYKLILGDFYGTIGDELGPHRNMKFSTRDQKNDNILKKTASCAIKFRGAWWFDRCHKSHLNGVWGSTAFGSGVTWKAFTGFNESAIFAEMKIRPVGFG
;
A
#
# COMPACT_ATOMS: atom_id res chain seq x y z
N MET A 1 32.26 11.68 8.31
CA MET A 1 33.61 11.79 8.90
C MET A 1 34.70 11.13 8.04
N LYS A 2 34.61 9.83 7.67
CA LYS A 2 35.63 9.19 6.80
C LYS A 2 35.67 9.71 5.35
N LEU A 3 34.52 9.98 4.73
CA LEU A 3 34.44 10.53 3.35
C LEU A 3 35.11 11.91 3.19
N MET A 4 35.07 12.72 4.25
CA MET A 4 35.60 14.09 4.29
C MET A 4 37.12 14.12 4.45
N TYR A 5 37.67 13.10 5.14
CA TYR A 5 39.11 12.89 5.32
C TYR A 5 39.79 12.58 3.98
N TRP A 6 39.19 11.73 3.15
CA TRP A 6 39.76 11.33 1.85
C TRP A 6 39.64 12.40 0.76
N LEU A 7 38.56 13.19 0.75
CA LEU A 7 38.41 14.33 -0.18
C LEU A 7 39.48 15.42 0.05
N LEU A 8 39.85 15.67 1.32
CA LEU A 8 40.92 16.60 1.66
C LEU A 8 42.30 16.08 1.23
N VAL A 9 42.55 14.78 1.36
CA VAL A 9 43.81 14.12 0.93
C VAL A 9 43.96 14.14 -0.60
N CYS A 10 42.89 13.87 -1.35
CA CYS A 10 42.90 13.93 -2.82
C CYS A 10 43.08 15.35 -3.37
N ALA A 11 42.43 16.36 -2.77
CA ALA A 11 42.58 17.74 -3.19
C ALA A 11 44.02 18.24 -2.99
N SER A 12 44.70 17.81 -1.93
CA SER A 12 46.12 18.10 -1.71
C SER A 12 47.05 17.37 -2.69
N CYS A 13 46.72 16.15 -3.13
CA CYS A 13 47.50 15.43 -4.16
C CYS A 13 47.32 16.01 -5.56
N LEU A 14 46.10 16.41 -5.94
CA LEU A 14 45.82 17.09 -7.22
C LEU A 14 46.53 18.46 -7.30
N ALA A 15 46.56 19.22 -6.20
CA ALA A 15 47.32 20.46 -6.12
C ALA A 15 48.84 20.21 -6.28
N CYS A 16 49.37 19.12 -5.72
CA CYS A 16 50.78 18.75 -5.82
C CYS A 16 51.18 18.26 -7.23
N LEU A 17 50.27 17.59 -7.94
CA LEU A 17 50.44 17.17 -9.34
C LEU A 17 50.38 18.38 -10.30
N ALA A 18 49.45 19.31 -10.08
CA ALA A 18 49.37 20.55 -10.85
C ALA A 18 50.64 21.40 -10.72
N GLN A 19 51.27 21.39 -9.53
CA GLN A 19 52.49 22.15 -9.26
C GLN A 19 53.75 21.54 -9.92
N ARG A 20 53.79 20.21 -10.09
CA ARG A 20 54.86 19.51 -10.84
C ARG A 20 54.75 19.67 -12.35
N VAL A 21 53.54 19.79 -12.90
CA VAL A 21 53.31 20.02 -14.34
C VAL A 21 53.75 21.43 -14.75
N ILE A 22 53.74 22.39 -13.83
CA ILE A 22 54.16 23.79 -14.06
C ILE A 22 55.69 23.94 -14.10
N GLU A 23 56.46 23.01 -13.52
CA GLU A 23 57.93 23.15 -13.38
C GLU A 23 58.75 22.47 -14.50
N ASP A 24 58.17 21.69 -15.41
CA ASP A 24 58.96 20.79 -16.28
C ASP A 24 58.89 21.01 -17.81
N ARG A 25 58.15 21.99 -18.39
CA ARG A 25 58.26 22.30 -19.83
C ARG A 25 58.03 23.75 -20.23
N ASP A 26 59.06 24.36 -20.80
CA ASP A 26 58.94 25.34 -21.88
C ASP A 26 58.17 24.70 -23.05
N THR A 27 56.90 25.09 -23.25
CA THR A 27 56.25 25.23 -24.56
C THR A 27 54.84 25.83 -24.39
N GLU A 28 54.64 27.02 -24.96
CA GLU A 28 53.40 27.84 -24.95
C GLU A 28 52.14 27.21 -25.60
N ASP A 29 52.11 25.91 -25.93
CA ASP A 29 51.08 25.34 -26.83
C ASP A 29 50.05 24.40 -26.15
N VAL A 30 50.07 24.24 -24.83
CA VAL A 30 49.14 23.33 -24.09
C VAL A 30 48.08 24.07 -23.25
N LEU A 31 48.18 25.40 -23.15
CA LEU A 31 47.33 26.22 -22.27
C LEU A 31 45.90 26.42 -22.79
N SER A 32 45.59 26.22 -24.07
CA SER A 32 44.23 26.49 -24.60
C SER A 32 43.23 25.34 -24.40
N ASN A 33 43.69 24.09 -24.31
CA ASN A 33 42.79 22.93 -24.19
C ASN A 33 42.46 22.56 -22.74
N THR A 34 43.29 22.92 -21.77
CA THR A 34 43.08 22.57 -20.35
C THR A 34 42.16 23.55 -19.61
N GLU A 35 42.12 24.83 -20.00
CA GLU A 35 41.15 25.79 -19.47
C GLU A 35 39.70 25.44 -19.86
N THR A 36 39.51 24.87 -21.04
CA THR A 36 38.17 24.51 -21.54
C THR A 36 37.57 23.31 -20.79
N GLU A 37 38.39 22.35 -20.36
CA GLU A 37 37.94 21.19 -19.57
C GLU A 37 37.76 21.52 -18.07
N LEU A 38 38.53 22.46 -17.51
CA LEU A 38 38.37 22.92 -16.13
C LEU A 38 37.13 23.79 -15.93
N MET A 39 36.71 24.57 -16.94
CA MET A 39 35.48 25.36 -16.85
C MET A 39 34.21 24.50 -16.90
N ALA A 40 34.25 23.32 -17.55
CA ALA A 40 33.12 22.38 -17.59
C ALA A 40 32.87 21.66 -16.24
N TRP A 41 33.84 21.63 -15.33
CA TRP A 41 33.71 21.03 -14.00
C TRP A 41 33.23 22.01 -12.92
N ASN A 42 33.16 23.31 -13.25
CA ASN A 42 32.89 24.35 -12.26
C ASN A 42 31.38 24.55 -11.98
N ASP A 43 30.49 24.08 -12.87
CA ASP A 43 29.04 24.28 -12.73
C ASP A 43 28.39 23.39 -11.65
N ASP A 44 28.98 22.24 -11.31
CA ASP A 44 28.47 21.35 -10.24
C ASP A 44 28.93 21.76 -8.82
N THR A 45 29.84 22.74 -8.70
CA THR A 45 30.40 23.14 -7.39
C THR A 45 29.47 24.04 -6.56
N GLY A 46 28.43 24.64 -7.16
CA GLY A 46 27.47 25.50 -6.45
C GLY A 46 26.68 24.76 -5.37
N TYR A 47 26.38 23.47 -5.59
CA TYR A 47 25.65 22.62 -4.64
C TYR A 47 26.55 22.19 -3.47
N VAL A 48 27.82 21.91 -3.73
CA VAL A 48 28.80 21.53 -2.71
C VAL A 48 29.16 22.74 -1.82
N ARG A 49 29.23 23.94 -2.39
CA ARG A 49 29.56 25.18 -1.67
C ARG A 49 28.47 25.56 -0.65
N SER A 50 27.19 25.27 -0.94
CA SER A 50 26.07 25.55 -0.02
C SER A 50 26.02 24.59 1.18
N LEU A 51 26.38 23.31 0.97
CA LEU A 51 26.50 22.30 2.03
C LEU A 51 27.62 22.59 3.03
N VAL A 52 28.70 23.24 2.57
CA VAL A 52 29.84 23.66 3.41
C VAL A 52 29.48 24.86 4.29
N GLN A 53 28.68 25.81 3.79
CA GLN A 53 28.25 26.98 4.56
C GLN A 53 27.16 26.67 5.60
N GLN A 54 26.25 25.74 5.32
CA GLN A 54 25.17 25.37 6.27
C GLN A 54 25.65 24.58 7.49
N ASN A 55 26.79 23.89 7.41
CA ASN A 55 27.27 22.99 8.47
C ASN A 55 28.36 23.61 9.38
N ASN A 56 28.60 24.92 9.32
CA ASN A 56 29.45 25.66 10.26
C ASN A 56 30.85 25.03 10.52
N MET A 57 31.48 24.48 9.47
CA MET A 57 32.74 23.72 9.59
C MET A 57 34.00 24.59 9.54
N VAL A 58 33.97 25.78 10.14
CA VAL A 58 35.17 26.63 10.30
C VAL A 58 35.68 26.46 11.73
N GLN A 59 36.45 25.39 11.98
CA GLN A 59 37.40 25.32 13.11
C GLN A 59 38.32 24.08 12.97
N GLN A 60 39.45 24.29 12.26
CA GLN A 60 40.84 23.83 12.57
C GLN A 60 41.15 22.31 12.72
N PRO A 61 42.42 21.85 12.54
CA PRO A 61 43.50 22.37 11.68
C PRO A 61 44.46 21.30 11.07
N TYR A 62 45.42 21.77 10.27
CA TYR A 62 46.70 21.12 9.88
C TYR A 62 46.67 19.70 9.28
N ILE A 63 46.71 19.61 7.95
CA ILE A 63 47.57 18.61 7.30
C ILE A 63 48.46 19.37 6.31
N THR A 64 49.48 19.99 6.89
CA THR A 64 50.68 20.38 6.14
C THR A 64 51.58 19.15 6.11
N CYS A 65 51.76 18.58 4.90
CA CYS A 65 52.94 17.84 4.43
C CYS A 65 53.46 16.58 5.14
N HIS A 66 53.72 15.56 4.31
CA HIS A 66 54.93 14.73 4.46
C HIS A 66 56.01 14.97 3.40
N VAL A 67 55.73 15.71 2.31
CA VAL A 67 56.74 15.96 1.25
C VAL A 67 57.66 17.15 1.58
N LEU A 68 57.18 18.21 2.25
CA LEU A 68 58.03 19.38 2.55
C LEU A 68 58.87 19.29 3.84
N ASN A 69 58.57 18.35 4.76
CA ASN A 69 59.36 18.21 6.00
C ASN A 69 60.59 17.28 5.84
N ALA A 70 60.64 16.45 4.79
CA ALA A 70 61.80 15.61 4.49
C ALA A 70 62.97 16.39 3.89
N LEU A 71 62.70 17.53 3.23
CA LEU A 71 63.73 18.34 2.55
C LEU A 71 64.47 19.32 3.49
N ALA A 72 64.07 19.45 4.76
CA ALA A 72 64.57 20.50 5.65
C ALA A 72 65.48 20.03 6.79
N ARG A 73 65.79 18.72 6.95
CA ARG A 73 66.50 18.27 8.17
C ARG A 73 67.77 17.43 8.04
N HIS A 74 68.18 16.89 6.90
CA HIS A 74 69.49 16.24 6.79
C HIS A 74 70.00 16.27 5.34
N PRO A 75 71.15 16.90 5.02
CA PRO A 75 71.73 16.87 3.67
C PRO A 75 72.40 15.54 3.30
N GLU A 76 72.47 14.59 4.23
CA GLU A 76 73.23 13.35 4.05
C GLU A 76 72.42 12.20 4.68
N ALA A 77 72.24 11.13 3.91
CA ALA A 77 71.44 9.92 4.20
C ALA A 77 69.94 9.97 3.87
N VAL A 78 69.61 9.92 2.58
CA VAL A 78 68.36 9.29 2.11
C VAL A 78 68.69 8.57 0.80
N ASP A 79 68.43 7.25 0.75
CA ASP A 79 68.38 6.52 -0.52
C ASP A 79 67.41 7.24 -1.45
N ASP A 80 67.90 7.68 -2.61
CA ASP A 80 67.18 8.37 -3.70
C ASP A 80 65.78 8.94 -3.33
N PRO A 81 65.68 10.22 -2.90
CA PRO A 81 64.40 10.86 -2.56
C PRO A 81 63.35 10.86 -3.69
N ALA A 82 63.75 10.65 -4.95
CA ALA A 82 62.81 10.43 -6.05
C ALA A 82 62.12 9.06 -5.93
N SER A 83 62.82 8.05 -5.44
CA SER A 83 62.33 6.69 -5.23
C SER A 83 61.30 6.63 -4.09
N GLN A 84 61.53 7.33 -2.98
CA GLN A 84 60.57 7.42 -1.87
C GLN A 84 59.28 8.15 -2.29
N ALA A 85 59.41 9.29 -2.97
CA ALA A 85 58.27 10.05 -3.47
C ALA A 85 57.46 9.27 -4.54
N ALA A 86 58.12 8.46 -5.36
CA ALA A 86 57.47 7.57 -6.30
C ALA A 86 56.68 6.45 -5.60
N ASN A 87 57.22 5.90 -4.51
CA ASN A 87 56.57 4.83 -3.74
C ASN A 87 55.35 5.35 -2.95
N ASP A 88 55.42 6.56 -2.41
CA ASP A 88 54.30 7.23 -1.74
C ASP A 88 53.19 7.59 -2.75
N ASN A 89 53.54 8.04 -3.96
CA ASN A 89 52.57 8.31 -5.03
C ASN A 89 51.84 7.04 -5.47
N LEU A 90 52.58 5.93 -5.64
CA LEU A 90 52.01 4.61 -5.95
C LEU A 90 51.07 4.09 -4.85
N THR A 91 51.37 4.41 -3.59
CA THR A 91 50.54 4.03 -2.44
C THR A 91 49.23 4.84 -2.42
N CYS A 92 49.30 6.15 -2.68
CA CYS A 92 48.14 7.02 -2.79
C CYS A 92 47.21 6.63 -3.95
N GLU A 93 47.76 6.26 -5.11
CA GLU A 93 46.98 5.78 -6.26
C GLU A 93 46.21 4.49 -5.93
N LYS A 94 46.83 3.56 -5.20
CA LYS A 94 46.16 2.34 -4.72
C LYS A 94 45.03 2.66 -3.75
N GLU A 95 45.28 3.51 -2.75
CA GLU A 95 44.25 3.89 -1.77
C GLU A 95 43.06 4.60 -2.44
N LEU A 96 43.33 5.48 -3.41
CA LEU A 96 42.29 6.12 -4.22
C LEU A 96 41.49 5.10 -5.04
N GLY A 97 42.17 4.14 -5.67
CA GLY A 97 41.50 3.05 -6.40
C GLY A 97 40.59 2.20 -5.50
N HIS A 98 41.03 1.89 -4.27
CA HIS A 98 40.21 1.19 -3.29
C HIS A 98 38.98 2.01 -2.86
N PHE A 99 39.17 3.32 -2.59
CA PHE A 99 38.08 4.22 -2.23
C PHE A 99 37.05 4.36 -3.36
N LEU A 100 37.50 4.51 -4.61
CA LEU A 100 36.62 4.56 -5.78
C LEU A 100 35.80 3.28 -5.92
N ALA A 101 36.44 2.11 -5.78
CA ALA A 101 35.76 0.82 -5.81
C ALA A 101 34.69 0.69 -4.70
N ASP A 102 34.98 1.19 -3.49
CA ASP A 102 34.00 1.21 -2.38
C ASP A 102 32.82 2.15 -2.66
N VAL A 103 33.07 3.32 -3.24
CA VAL A 103 32.02 4.27 -3.64
C VAL A 103 31.14 3.67 -4.73
N GLU A 104 31.73 3.08 -5.78
CA GLU A 104 31.00 2.40 -6.86
C GLU A 104 30.12 1.26 -6.33
N ARG A 105 30.66 0.45 -5.40
CA ARG A 105 29.91 -0.61 -4.73
C ARG A 105 28.70 -0.05 -3.98
N ASN A 106 28.89 1.03 -3.22
CA ASN A 106 27.80 1.65 -2.47
C ASN A 106 26.74 2.25 -3.39
N ILE A 107 27.14 2.88 -4.50
CA ILE A 107 26.21 3.38 -5.53
C ILE A 107 25.38 2.23 -6.10
N SER A 108 26.01 1.10 -6.44
CA SER A 108 25.31 -0.08 -6.94
C SER A 108 24.25 -0.60 -5.96
N ILE A 109 24.61 -0.71 -4.68
CA ILE A 109 23.68 -1.13 -3.61
C ILE A 109 22.52 -0.12 -3.46
N MET A 110 22.80 1.18 -3.53
CA MET A 110 21.77 2.21 -3.43
C MET A 110 20.81 2.16 -4.62
N LYS A 111 21.33 1.97 -5.84
CA LYS A 111 20.50 1.80 -7.05
C LYS A 111 19.56 0.61 -6.92
N GLU A 112 20.07 -0.56 -6.50
CA GLU A 112 19.24 -1.76 -6.32
C GLU A 112 18.14 -1.55 -5.24
N LYS A 113 18.47 -0.85 -4.15
CA LYS A 113 17.48 -0.49 -3.12
C LYS A 113 16.43 0.49 -3.65
N MET A 114 16.82 1.48 -4.45
CA MET A 114 15.89 2.43 -5.08
C MET A 114 14.92 1.71 -6.00
N GLU A 115 15.41 0.87 -6.92
CA GLU A 115 14.56 0.08 -7.82
C GLU A 115 13.59 -0.83 -7.05
N LYS A 116 14.05 -1.43 -5.94
CA LYS A 116 13.18 -2.23 -5.07
C LYS A 116 12.11 -1.37 -4.38
N LEU A 117 12.43 -0.14 -3.99
CA LEU A 117 11.48 0.79 -3.37
C LEU A 117 10.43 1.24 -4.38
N GLU A 118 10.86 1.59 -5.60
CA GLU A 118 9.98 1.97 -6.70
C GLU A 118 8.99 0.86 -7.04
N ARG A 119 9.47 -0.39 -7.11
CA ARG A 119 8.58 -1.56 -7.30
C ARG A 119 7.53 -1.67 -6.19
N LYS A 120 7.88 -1.38 -4.94
CA LYS A 120 6.93 -1.43 -3.81
C LYS A 120 5.91 -0.29 -3.85
N ILE A 121 6.35 0.91 -4.22
CA ILE A 121 5.47 2.09 -4.33
C ILE A 121 4.44 1.88 -5.45
N ASN A 122 4.86 1.26 -6.55
CA ASN A 122 4.00 0.99 -7.70
C ASN A 122 3.21 -0.32 -7.57
N ALA A 123 3.44 -1.11 -6.51
CA ALA A 123 2.71 -2.35 -6.29
C ALA A 123 1.27 -2.04 -5.86
N LYS A 124 0.31 -2.70 -6.53
CA LYS A 124 -1.09 -2.70 -6.07
C LYS A 124 -1.20 -3.57 -4.81
N PRO A 125 -2.03 -3.17 -3.84
CA PRO A 125 -2.22 -3.98 -2.64
C PRO A 125 -3.00 -5.26 -2.97
N LYS A 126 -2.72 -6.32 -2.22
CA LYS A 126 -3.38 -7.62 -2.34
C LYS A 126 -4.79 -7.62 -1.77
N SER A 127 -4.99 -6.83 -0.71
CA SER A 127 -6.27 -6.74 -0.02
C SER A 127 -6.41 -5.39 0.66
N CYS A 128 -7.62 -5.12 1.16
CA CYS A 128 -7.88 -3.91 1.94
C CYS A 128 -7.04 -3.80 3.23
N LEU A 129 -6.43 -4.90 3.72
CA LEU A 129 -5.53 -4.89 4.88
C LEU A 129 -4.24 -4.10 4.64
N GLU A 130 -3.75 -4.07 3.39
CA GLU A 130 -2.52 -3.39 3.01
C GLU A 130 -2.75 -1.90 2.68
N VAL A 131 -4.01 -1.47 2.62
CA VAL A 131 -4.36 -0.08 2.30
C VAL A 131 -4.12 0.81 3.52
N PRO A 132 -3.40 1.94 3.38
CA PRO A 132 -3.15 2.87 4.46
C PRO A 132 -4.44 3.32 5.17
N ARG A 133 -4.37 3.39 6.50
CA ARG A 133 -5.49 3.78 7.36
C ARG A 133 -5.75 5.28 7.32
N GLY A 134 -6.99 5.67 7.62
CA GLY A 134 -7.37 7.07 7.86
C GLY A 134 -8.17 7.73 6.73
N VAL A 135 -8.39 7.06 5.61
CA VAL A 135 -9.25 7.56 4.53
C VAL A 135 -10.55 6.73 4.47
N PRO A 136 -11.73 7.36 4.63
CA PRO A 136 -12.99 6.64 4.57
C PRO A 136 -13.27 6.19 3.13
N ARG A 137 -13.58 4.90 2.93
CA ARG A 137 -14.02 4.32 1.65
C ARG A 137 -13.06 4.63 0.49
N VAL A 138 -11.90 3.98 0.49
CA VAL A 138 -10.92 4.07 -0.60
C VAL A 138 -11.31 3.11 -1.71
N ARG A 139 -11.45 3.60 -2.94
CA ARG A 139 -11.60 2.77 -4.13
C ARG A 139 -10.24 2.52 -4.78
N LEU A 140 -9.96 1.27 -5.13
CA LEU A 140 -8.73 0.91 -5.82
C LEU A 140 -8.88 -0.42 -6.58
N SER A 141 -7.97 -0.65 -7.52
CA SER A 141 -7.74 -1.98 -8.09
C SER A 141 -6.75 -2.75 -7.22
N LEU A 142 -7.08 -4.00 -6.90
CA LEU A 142 -6.18 -4.93 -6.22
C LEU A 142 -5.20 -5.58 -7.22
N GLU A 143 -4.22 -6.31 -6.70
CA GLU A 143 -3.23 -7.04 -7.50
C GLU A 143 -3.87 -8.03 -8.49
N ASP A 144 -4.98 -8.66 -8.12
CA ASP A 144 -5.76 -9.58 -8.97
C ASP A 144 -6.58 -8.87 -10.08
N GLY A 145 -6.48 -7.54 -10.17
CA GLY A 145 -7.21 -6.72 -11.12
C GLY A 145 -8.64 -6.41 -10.72
N THR A 146 -9.13 -6.92 -9.58
CA THR A 146 -10.49 -6.62 -9.10
C THR A 146 -10.57 -5.25 -8.46
N GLU A 147 -11.66 -4.54 -8.72
CA GLU A 147 -11.97 -3.30 -8.03
C GLU A 147 -12.53 -3.59 -6.63
N ALA A 148 -12.09 -2.82 -5.64
CA ALA A 148 -12.54 -2.94 -4.26
C ALA A 148 -12.84 -1.57 -3.66
N LEU A 149 -13.83 -1.55 -2.77
CA LEU A 149 -14.09 -0.43 -1.87
C LEU A 149 -13.62 -0.82 -0.47
N CYS A 150 -12.55 -0.18 0.01
CA CYS A 150 -11.91 -0.48 1.27
C CYS A 150 -12.33 0.52 2.35
N ASP A 151 -12.82 0.01 3.47
CA ASP A 151 -13.00 0.80 4.70
C ASP A 151 -11.76 0.66 5.59
N THR A 152 -11.00 1.76 5.66
CA THR A 152 -9.70 1.83 6.34
C THR A 152 -9.79 2.42 7.75
N ILE A 153 -11.01 2.69 8.24
CA ILE A 153 -11.26 3.40 9.50
C ILE A 153 -12.01 2.50 10.49
N THR A 154 -13.12 1.90 10.06
CA THR A 154 -14.00 1.18 10.98
C THR A 154 -13.28 0.01 11.62
N ASP A 155 -13.30 -0.06 12.96
CA ASP A 155 -12.72 -1.17 13.72
C ASP A 155 -11.25 -1.48 13.36
N GLY A 156 -10.44 -0.45 13.14
CA GLY A 156 -9.03 -0.61 12.75
C GLY A 156 -8.79 -0.79 11.24
N GLY A 157 -9.84 -0.74 10.42
CA GLY A 157 -9.75 -0.79 8.96
C GLY A 157 -9.47 -2.18 8.39
N GLY A 158 -9.08 -2.25 7.12
CA GLY A 158 -8.79 -3.52 6.46
C GLY A 158 -10.00 -4.21 5.83
N TRP A 159 -11.16 -3.56 5.85
CA TRP A 159 -12.42 -4.15 5.41
C TRP A 159 -12.64 -3.96 3.91
N ARG A 160 -12.98 -5.04 3.20
CA ARG A 160 -13.54 -5.00 1.84
C ARG A 160 -15.06 -4.91 1.92
N VAL A 161 -15.65 -3.83 1.41
CA VAL A 161 -17.11 -3.70 1.32
C VAL A 161 -17.62 -4.60 0.20
N ILE A 162 -18.61 -5.44 0.51
CA ILE A 162 -19.17 -6.45 -0.41
C ILE A 162 -20.62 -6.14 -0.81
N GLN A 163 -21.29 -5.31 -0.01
CA GLN A 163 -22.62 -4.80 -0.28
C GLN A 163 -22.73 -3.40 0.32
N ARG A 164 -23.36 -2.48 -0.40
CA ARG A 164 -23.60 -1.12 0.08
C ARG A 164 -24.95 -0.62 -0.37
N ARG A 165 -25.69 0.00 0.55
CA ARG A 165 -26.95 0.71 0.34
C ARG A 165 -26.84 2.09 1.00
N VAL A 166 -26.86 3.15 0.23
CA VAL A 166 -26.63 4.53 0.68
C VAL A 166 -27.56 5.55 0.01
N ASN A 167 -27.99 5.30 -1.23
CA ASN A 167 -28.79 6.26 -1.99
C ASN A 167 -30.04 5.66 -2.66
N GLY A 168 -30.13 4.34 -2.82
CA GLY A 168 -31.27 3.67 -3.42
C GLY A 168 -31.40 3.82 -4.94
N LEU A 169 -30.33 4.28 -5.62
CA LEU A 169 -30.33 4.44 -7.07
C LEU A 169 -30.22 3.09 -7.80
N GLU A 170 -29.71 2.06 -7.13
CA GLU A 170 -29.55 0.73 -7.69
C GLU A 170 -30.73 -0.18 -7.31
N ASN A 171 -31.24 -0.92 -8.29
CA ASN A 171 -32.36 -1.85 -8.07
C ASN A 171 -31.85 -3.20 -7.59
N PHE A 172 -32.20 -3.60 -6.36
CA PHE A 172 -31.81 -4.88 -5.78
C PHE A 172 -32.80 -6.02 -6.06
N TYR A 173 -33.94 -5.77 -6.70
CA TYR A 173 -34.89 -6.82 -7.11
C TYR A 173 -34.51 -7.46 -8.45
N ARG A 174 -33.39 -8.19 -8.42
CA ARG A 174 -32.69 -8.75 -9.59
C ARG A 174 -32.75 -10.29 -9.68
N PRO A 175 -32.54 -10.87 -10.88
CA PRO A 175 -32.46 -12.32 -11.07
C PRO A 175 -31.15 -12.93 -10.55
N TRP A 176 -31.06 -14.26 -10.54
CA TRP A 176 -29.90 -15.03 -10.07
C TRP A 176 -28.60 -14.61 -10.73
N LYS A 177 -28.62 -14.46 -12.05
CA LYS A 177 -27.44 -14.11 -12.85
C LYS A 177 -26.77 -12.82 -12.36
N ASP A 178 -27.55 -11.80 -12.04
CA ASP A 178 -27.01 -10.52 -11.56
C ASP A 178 -26.41 -10.67 -10.16
N TYR A 179 -27.08 -11.39 -9.26
CA TYR A 179 -26.52 -11.65 -7.92
C TYR A 179 -25.28 -12.54 -7.95
N LYS A 180 -25.17 -13.44 -8.93
CA LYS A 180 -23.98 -14.26 -9.15
C LYS A 180 -22.76 -13.40 -9.48
N PHE A 181 -22.89 -12.51 -10.45
CA PHE A 181 -21.74 -11.75 -11.00
C PHE A 181 -21.56 -10.35 -10.41
N GLY A 182 -22.52 -9.85 -9.64
CA GLY A 182 -22.48 -8.51 -9.07
C GLY A 182 -23.14 -7.45 -9.95
N PHE A 183 -23.46 -6.31 -9.34
CA PHE A 183 -24.09 -5.16 -10.00
C PHE A 183 -23.93 -3.89 -9.16
N GLY A 184 -24.22 -2.75 -9.77
CA GLY A 184 -24.17 -1.43 -9.13
C GLY A 184 -22.82 -0.72 -9.29
N SER A 185 -22.60 0.30 -8.46
CA SER A 185 -21.39 1.12 -8.49
C SER A 185 -20.76 1.23 -7.11
N LEU A 186 -19.43 1.12 -7.04
CA LEU A 186 -18.67 1.34 -5.80
C LEU A 186 -18.83 2.78 -5.24
N ASP A 187 -19.26 3.72 -6.09
CA ASP A 187 -19.53 5.11 -5.69
C ASP A 187 -20.91 5.28 -5.01
N GLY A 188 -21.73 4.23 -5.00
CA GLY A 188 -23.08 4.26 -4.44
C GLY A 188 -23.53 2.90 -3.94
N ASP A 189 -24.68 2.46 -4.44
CA ASP A 189 -25.27 1.18 -4.09
C ASP A 189 -24.70 0.06 -4.98
N PHE A 190 -24.26 -1.05 -4.37
CA PHE A 190 -23.75 -2.20 -5.12
C PHE A 190 -23.82 -3.53 -4.37
N TRP A 191 -23.68 -4.61 -5.14
CA TRP A 191 -23.47 -5.99 -4.68
C TRP A 191 -22.26 -6.58 -5.41
N THR A 192 -21.28 -7.11 -4.67
CA THR A 192 -20.01 -7.55 -5.28
C THR A 192 -20.13 -8.81 -6.14
N GLY A 193 -21.18 -9.62 -5.96
CA GLY A 193 -21.34 -10.90 -6.65
C GLY A 193 -21.07 -12.11 -5.75
N LEU A 194 -21.93 -13.13 -5.85
CA LEU A 194 -21.78 -14.38 -5.09
C LEU A 194 -20.57 -15.21 -5.54
N GLU A 195 -20.20 -15.17 -6.82
CA GLU A 195 -19.01 -15.89 -7.29
C GLU A 195 -17.74 -15.31 -6.64
N THR A 196 -17.59 -13.98 -6.68
CA THR A 196 -16.48 -13.28 -6.02
C THR A 196 -16.47 -13.55 -4.51
N LEU A 197 -17.62 -13.53 -3.84
CA LEU A 197 -17.69 -13.86 -2.42
C LEU A 197 -17.28 -15.29 -2.11
N HIS A 198 -17.68 -16.25 -2.95
CA HIS A 198 -17.28 -17.64 -2.80
C HIS A 198 -15.76 -17.77 -2.96
N GLU A 199 -15.21 -17.22 -4.03
CA GLU A 199 -13.78 -17.27 -4.32
C GLU A 199 -12.93 -16.62 -3.23
N LEU A 200 -13.39 -15.50 -2.64
CA LEU A 200 -12.69 -14.88 -1.52
C LEU A 200 -12.75 -15.74 -0.25
N THR A 201 -13.87 -16.39 0.04
CA THR A 201 -14.11 -17.05 1.34
C THR A 201 -13.92 -18.58 1.32
N LYS A 202 -13.46 -19.15 0.21
CA LYS A 202 -13.32 -20.62 0.04
C LYS A 202 -12.13 -21.23 0.77
N GLU A 203 -11.03 -20.49 0.92
CA GLU A 203 -9.76 -20.99 1.48
C GLU A 203 -9.39 -20.25 2.77
N ASP A 204 -9.52 -18.92 2.77
CA ASP A 204 -9.18 -18.09 3.91
C ASP A 204 -10.36 -17.87 4.86
N TYR A 205 -10.04 -17.55 6.11
CA TYR A 205 -11.02 -17.20 7.12
C TYR A 205 -11.30 -15.71 7.07
N TYR A 206 -12.56 -15.34 6.90
CA TYR A 206 -13.01 -13.96 6.93
C TYR A 206 -13.97 -13.75 8.10
N GLU A 207 -13.82 -12.64 8.80
CA GLU A 207 -14.91 -12.11 9.61
C GLU A 207 -15.79 -11.21 8.76
N MET A 208 -17.05 -11.05 9.17
CA MET A 208 -18.00 -10.17 8.49
C MET A 208 -18.58 -9.17 9.47
N ARG A 209 -18.67 -7.92 9.02
CA ARG A 209 -19.33 -6.84 9.71
C ARG A 209 -20.46 -6.27 8.88
N VAL A 210 -21.56 -5.93 9.56
CA VAL A 210 -22.73 -5.25 9.03
C VAL A 210 -22.88 -3.94 9.79
N ASP A 211 -22.86 -2.82 9.08
CA ASP A 211 -23.11 -1.48 9.62
C ASP A 211 -24.46 -0.96 9.13
N ILE A 212 -25.31 -0.46 10.03
CA ILE A 212 -26.67 0.01 9.70
C ILE A 212 -26.94 1.36 10.35
N MET A 213 -27.56 2.27 9.60
CA MET A 213 -28.09 3.53 10.13
C MET A 213 -29.60 3.65 9.89
N ARG A 214 -30.33 4.01 10.95
CA ARG A 214 -31.78 4.26 10.91
C ARG A 214 -32.12 5.69 10.50
N LYS A 215 -33.40 5.92 10.19
CA LYS A 215 -33.93 7.26 9.87
C LYS A 215 -33.68 8.30 10.97
N ASP A 216 -33.74 7.89 12.23
CA ASP A 216 -33.43 8.71 13.41
C ASP A 216 -31.92 8.91 13.65
N LYS A 217 -31.08 8.58 12.66
CA LYS A 217 -29.62 8.68 12.68
C LYS A 217 -28.93 7.80 13.74
N LYS A 218 -29.65 6.88 14.38
CA LYS A 218 -29.01 5.86 15.21
C LYS A 218 -28.21 4.90 14.34
N PHE A 219 -26.97 4.69 14.75
CA PHE A 219 -26.04 3.76 14.13
C PHE A 219 -25.91 2.50 14.99
N GLY A 220 -25.73 1.37 14.34
CA GLY A 220 -25.46 0.11 15.02
C GLY A 220 -24.79 -0.89 14.09
N PHE A 221 -24.17 -1.90 14.68
CA PHE A 221 -23.42 -2.90 13.93
C PHE A 221 -23.60 -4.32 14.49
N ALA A 222 -23.51 -5.27 13.59
CA ALA A 222 -23.46 -6.71 13.88
C ALA A 222 -22.20 -7.28 13.24
N GLN A 223 -21.45 -8.10 13.97
CA GLN A 223 -20.27 -8.79 13.48
C GLN A 223 -20.38 -10.29 13.71
N TYR A 224 -19.70 -11.04 12.86
CA TYR A 224 -19.61 -12.50 12.91
C TYR A 224 -18.15 -12.89 12.79
N THR A 225 -17.65 -13.69 13.72
CA THR A 225 -16.24 -14.11 13.78
C THR A 225 -15.79 -14.93 12.57
N TYR A 226 -16.75 -15.49 11.84
CA TYR A 226 -16.51 -16.22 10.60
C TYR A 226 -17.64 -15.98 9.60
N PHE A 227 -17.28 -15.88 8.33
CA PHE A 227 -18.20 -15.73 7.20
C PHE A 227 -17.64 -16.48 6.00
N ARG A 228 -18.49 -17.35 5.44
CA ARG A 228 -18.23 -18.04 4.19
C ARG A 228 -19.53 -18.30 3.46
N ILE A 229 -19.46 -18.36 2.14
CA ILE A 229 -20.51 -18.96 1.34
C ILE A 229 -20.00 -20.17 0.57
N GLU A 230 -20.87 -21.15 0.43
CA GLU A 230 -20.59 -22.32 -0.40
C GLU A 230 -20.65 -21.96 -1.90
N ASN A 231 -20.31 -22.89 -2.78
CA ASN A 231 -20.37 -22.69 -4.22
C ASN A 231 -21.81 -22.70 -4.77
N GLU A 232 -21.94 -22.46 -6.08
CA GLU A 232 -23.23 -22.43 -6.78
C GLU A 232 -24.00 -23.75 -6.69
N THR A 233 -23.34 -24.91 -6.70
CA THR A 233 -24.03 -26.23 -6.63
C THR A 233 -24.74 -26.43 -5.29
N LYS A 234 -24.24 -25.78 -4.24
CA LYS A 234 -24.88 -25.69 -2.92
C LYS A 234 -25.73 -24.41 -2.77
N ALA A 235 -26.00 -23.69 -3.86
CA ALA A 235 -26.76 -22.46 -3.92
C ALA A 235 -26.26 -21.37 -2.96
N TYR A 236 -24.92 -21.21 -2.90
CA TYR A 236 -24.25 -20.20 -2.09
C TYR A 236 -24.70 -20.17 -0.62
N LYS A 237 -24.90 -21.36 -0.03
CA LYS A 237 -25.34 -21.52 1.36
C LYS A 237 -24.45 -20.72 2.32
N LEU A 238 -25.08 -19.95 3.21
CA LEU A 238 -24.41 -19.10 4.18
C LEU A 238 -23.84 -19.89 5.35
N ILE A 239 -22.58 -19.65 5.70
CA ILE A 239 -21.91 -20.18 6.88
C ILE A 239 -21.45 -18.99 7.71
N LEU A 240 -21.77 -19.00 9.00
CA LEU A 240 -21.45 -17.94 9.95
C LEU A 240 -20.81 -18.52 11.21
N GLY A 241 -19.91 -17.74 11.80
CA GLY A 241 -19.35 -17.94 13.14
C GLY A 241 -20.22 -17.33 14.24
N ASP A 242 -19.60 -17.00 15.35
CA ASP A 242 -20.28 -16.43 16.51
C ASP A 242 -20.59 -14.95 16.29
N PHE A 243 -21.75 -14.54 16.79
CA PHE A 243 -22.21 -13.16 16.69
C PHE A 243 -21.69 -12.31 17.85
N TYR A 244 -21.33 -11.06 17.55
CA TYR A 244 -21.18 -9.99 18.52
C TYR A 244 -21.58 -8.65 17.90
N GLY A 245 -22.07 -7.70 18.69
CA GLY A 245 -22.47 -6.41 18.15
C GLY A 245 -23.38 -5.59 19.05
N THR A 246 -23.83 -4.46 18.53
CA THR A 246 -24.73 -3.51 19.21
C THR A 246 -26.18 -3.63 18.74
N ILE A 247 -26.40 -4.29 17.59
CA ILE A 247 -27.73 -4.59 17.06
C ILE A 247 -27.89 -6.11 17.06
N GLY A 248 -28.98 -6.62 17.63
CA GLY A 248 -29.14 -8.06 17.90
C GLY A 248 -28.92 -8.98 16.69
N ASP A 249 -28.71 -10.27 16.95
CA ASP A 249 -28.40 -11.24 15.90
C ASP A 249 -29.61 -11.54 14.99
N GLU A 250 -29.68 -10.85 13.84
CA GLU A 250 -30.73 -11.06 12.84
C GLU A 250 -30.22 -11.74 11.55
N LEU A 251 -28.93 -12.10 11.46
CA LEU A 251 -28.41 -12.94 10.38
C LEU A 251 -28.16 -14.39 10.82
N GLY A 252 -27.97 -14.64 12.11
CA GLY A 252 -27.87 -15.96 12.70
C GLY A 252 -28.99 -16.91 12.30
N PRO A 253 -30.28 -16.50 12.27
CA PRO A 253 -31.38 -17.32 11.76
C PRO A 253 -31.27 -17.69 10.27
N HIS A 254 -30.42 -17.00 9.52
CA HIS A 254 -30.13 -17.29 8.11
C HIS A 254 -28.92 -18.22 7.93
N ARG A 255 -28.26 -18.62 9.02
CA ARG A 255 -27.16 -19.60 8.98
C ARG A 255 -27.63 -20.89 8.32
N ASN A 256 -26.78 -21.45 7.46
CA ASN A 256 -27.05 -22.64 6.66
C ASN A 256 -28.21 -22.52 5.65
N MET A 257 -28.76 -21.32 5.43
CA MET A 257 -29.77 -21.10 4.40
C MET A 257 -29.12 -20.90 3.04
N LYS A 258 -29.83 -21.33 1.99
CA LYS A 258 -29.42 -21.15 0.59
C LYS A 258 -29.85 -19.78 0.09
N PHE A 259 -29.06 -19.20 -0.80
CA PHE A 259 -29.40 -17.91 -1.41
C PHE A 259 -30.61 -18.09 -2.34
N SER A 260 -31.54 -17.14 -2.34
CA SER A 260 -32.70 -17.16 -3.24
C SER A 260 -32.92 -15.81 -3.90
N THR A 261 -33.31 -15.84 -5.17
CA THR A 261 -33.70 -14.68 -5.99
C THR A 261 -35.12 -14.87 -6.51
N ARG A 262 -35.65 -13.86 -7.22
CA ARG A 262 -37.02 -13.90 -7.76
C ARG A 262 -37.28 -15.05 -8.75
N ASP A 263 -36.23 -15.54 -9.40
CA ASP A 263 -36.23 -16.59 -10.42
C ASP A 263 -35.61 -17.91 -9.95
N GLN A 264 -35.00 -17.95 -8.76
CA GLN A 264 -34.46 -19.17 -8.17
C GLN A 264 -34.86 -19.31 -6.69
N LYS A 265 -35.80 -20.22 -6.44
CA LYS A 265 -36.35 -20.50 -5.12
C LYS A 265 -35.54 -21.59 -4.41
N ASN A 266 -34.71 -21.20 -3.45
CA ASN A 266 -33.98 -22.11 -2.56
C ASN A 266 -34.36 -21.94 -1.08
N ASP A 267 -35.36 -21.11 -0.78
CA ASP A 267 -35.91 -20.88 0.56
C ASP A 267 -36.65 -22.11 1.09
N ASN A 268 -36.85 -22.17 2.41
CA ASN A 268 -37.48 -23.31 3.06
C ASN A 268 -39.02 -23.25 3.02
N ILE A 269 -39.61 -22.27 2.35
CA ILE A 269 -41.06 -22.14 2.20
C ILE A 269 -41.59 -23.29 1.32
N LEU A 270 -42.82 -23.76 1.59
CA LEU A 270 -43.44 -24.86 0.84
C LEU A 270 -43.38 -24.59 -0.68
N LYS A 271 -43.12 -25.62 -1.50
CA LYS A 271 -42.93 -25.45 -2.96
C LYS A 271 -44.08 -24.69 -3.64
N LYS A 272 -45.32 -24.96 -3.22
CA LYS A 272 -46.57 -24.36 -3.73
C LYS A 272 -46.85 -22.91 -3.31
N THR A 273 -46.14 -22.38 -2.32
CA THR A 273 -46.32 -20.99 -1.86
C THR A 273 -45.29 -20.07 -2.53
N ALA A 274 -45.64 -18.78 -2.70
CA ALA A 274 -44.72 -17.80 -3.27
C ALA A 274 -43.37 -17.77 -2.53
N SER A 275 -42.26 -17.65 -3.27
CA SER A 275 -40.92 -17.51 -2.69
C SER A 275 -40.82 -16.25 -1.84
N CYS A 276 -39.99 -16.30 -0.79
CA CYS A 276 -39.65 -15.15 0.02
C CYS A 276 -39.06 -14.00 -0.80
N ALA A 277 -38.22 -14.33 -1.80
CA ALA A 277 -37.60 -13.35 -2.69
C ALA A 277 -38.65 -12.56 -3.51
N ILE A 278 -39.72 -13.23 -3.95
CA ILE A 278 -40.85 -12.58 -4.65
C ILE A 278 -41.68 -11.76 -3.66
N LYS A 279 -42.02 -12.34 -2.50
CA LYS A 279 -42.87 -11.71 -1.48
C LYS A 279 -42.26 -10.43 -0.93
N PHE A 280 -40.97 -10.44 -0.61
CA PHE A 280 -40.26 -9.31 0.02
C PHE A 280 -39.41 -8.49 -0.96
N ARG A 281 -39.45 -8.82 -2.26
CA ARG A 281 -38.80 -8.09 -3.35
C ARG A 281 -37.31 -7.83 -3.14
N GLY A 282 -36.53 -8.90 -3.10
CA GLY A 282 -35.08 -8.83 -3.05
C GLY A 282 -34.45 -10.21 -3.20
N ALA A 283 -33.20 -10.34 -2.79
CA ALA A 283 -32.52 -11.62 -2.74
C ALA A 283 -31.71 -11.77 -1.46
N TRP A 284 -31.76 -12.94 -0.85
CA TRP A 284 -31.14 -13.19 0.43
C TRP A 284 -31.02 -14.68 0.71
N TRP A 285 -30.31 -15.03 1.78
CA TRP A 285 -30.33 -16.36 2.37
C TRP A 285 -31.64 -16.59 3.14
N PHE A 286 -32.79 -16.51 2.46
CA PHE A 286 -34.10 -16.61 3.10
C PHE A 286 -34.34 -17.98 3.75
N ASP A 287 -34.98 -17.97 4.92
CA ASP A 287 -35.58 -19.15 5.55
C ASP A 287 -37.12 -19.11 5.38
N ARG A 288 -37.88 -18.71 6.41
CA ARG A 288 -39.35 -18.60 6.39
C ARG A 288 -39.90 -17.31 7.05
N CYS A 289 -39.60 -16.11 6.58
CA CYS A 289 -38.74 -15.77 5.45
C CYS A 289 -37.43 -15.13 5.91
N HIS A 290 -37.50 -14.11 6.75
CA HIS A 290 -36.31 -13.43 7.21
C HIS A 290 -36.48 -12.73 8.54
N LYS A 291 -35.33 -12.49 9.17
CA LYS A 291 -35.14 -11.57 10.28
C LYS A 291 -34.29 -10.34 9.88
N SER A 292 -33.46 -10.51 8.84
CA SER A 292 -32.70 -9.43 8.19
C SER A 292 -32.93 -9.49 6.68
N HIS A 293 -33.00 -8.32 6.02
CA HIS A 293 -33.12 -8.24 4.57
C HIS A 293 -32.51 -6.95 4.07
N LEU A 294 -31.17 -6.93 3.92
CA LEU A 294 -30.44 -5.72 3.51
C LEU A 294 -30.52 -5.44 2.00
N ASN A 295 -30.98 -6.43 1.24
CA ASN A 295 -31.20 -6.34 -0.21
C ASN A 295 -32.67 -6.04 -0.56
N GLY A 296 -33.46 -5.57 0.41
CA GLY A 296 -34.84 -5.14 0.20
C GLY A 296 -34.95 -3.83 -0.60
N VAL A 297 -36.19 -3.44 -0.83
CA VAL A 297 -36.56 -2.21 -1.55
C VAL A 297 -36.15 -1.00 -0.71
N TRP A 298 -35.30 -0.14 -1.28
CA TRP A 298 -34.81 1.06 -0.59
C TRP A 298 -35.99 1.96 -0.16
N GLY A 299 -35.92 2.49 1.06
CA GLY A 299 -36.94 3.39 1.59
C GLY A 299 -38.34 2.79 1.86
N SER A 300 -38.60 1.53 1.50
CA SER A 300 -39.93 0.92 1.65
C SER A 300 -40.37 0.83 3.12
N THR A 301 -41.62 1.17 3.38
CA THR A 301 -42.29 1.01 4.69
C THR A 301 -43.24 -0.18 4.73
N ALA A 302 -43.38 -0.91 3.62
CA ALA A 302 -44.17 -2.13 3.60
C ALA A 302 -43.50 -3.21 4.46
N PHE A 303 -44.31 -3.94 5.23
CA PHE A 303 -43.83 -4.91 6.22
C PHE A 303 -42.80 -5.89 5.62
N GLY A 304 -41.56 -5.80 6.08
CA GLY A 304 -40.43 -6.65 5.70
C GLY A 304 -39.86 -6.40 4.30
N SER A 305 -40.42 -5.49 3.51
CA SER A 305 -39.95 -5.21 2.14
C SER A 305 -38.78 -4.23 2.09
N GLY A 306 -38.52 -3.48 3.16
CA GLY A 306 -37.43 -2.51 3.27
C GLY A 306 -36.05 -3.15 3.48
N VAL A 307 -35.03 -2.28 3.56
CA VAL A 307 -33.69 -2.64 4.07
C VAL A 307 -33.81 -2.80 5.59
N THR A 308 -33.98 -4.04 6.05
CA THR A 308 -34.45 -4.29 7.43
C THR A 308 -33.49 -5.16 8.25
N TRP A 309 -33.47 -4.88 9.56
CA TRP A 309 -32.81 -5.64 10.60
C TRP A 309 -33.73 -5.65 11.83
N LYS A 310 -34.45 -6.74 12.08
CA LYS A 310 -35.64 -6.78 12.95
C LYS A 310 -35.43 -6.11 14.33
N ALA A 311 -34.41 -6.48 15.10
CA ALA A 311 -34.15 -5.90 16.42
C ALA A 311 -33.79 -4.41 16.39
N PHE A 312 -33.40 -3.86 15.25
CA PHE A 312 -32.91 -2.48 15.14
C PHE A 312 -33.88 -1.58 14.39
N THR A 313 -34.22 -1.92 13.14
CA THR A 313 -35.13 -1.14 12.30
C THR A 313 -36.59 -1.56 12.46
N GLY A 314 -36.85 -2.76 13.00
CA GLY A 314 -38.15 -3.41 12.83
C GLY A 314 -38.43 -3.81 11.38
N PHE A 315 -39.68 -4.15 11.08
CA PHE A 315 -40.10 -4.54 9.72
C PHE A 315 -40.82 -3.43 8.94
N ASN A 316 -41.22 -2.34 9.59
CA ASN A 316 -42.00 -1.26 8.96
C ASN A 316 -41.16 -0.01 8.64
N GLU A 317 -39.86 -0.06 8.92
CA GLU A 317 -38.90 0.98 8.56
C GLU A 317 -37.75 0.37 7.77
N SER A 318 -37.33 1.10 6.75
CA SER A 318 -36.10 0.82 6.01
C SER A 318 -34.95 1.63 6.59
N ALA A 319 -33.78 1.01 6.73
CA ALA A 319 -32.54 1.71 7.01
C ALA A 319 -32.25 2.76 5.93
N ILE A 320 -31.56 3.83 6.31
CA ILE A 320 -31.07 4.88 5.39
C ILE A 320 -29.61 4.67 5.01
N PHE A 321 -28.98 3.63 5.55
CA PHE A 321 -27.66 3.16 5.19
C PHE A 321 -27.51 1.72 5.67
N ALA A 322 -26.92 0.88 4.82
CA ALA A 322 -26.46 -0.45 5.19
C ALA A 322 -25.19 -0.78 4.41
N GLU A 323 -24.19 -1.35 5.09
CA GLU A 323 -22.97 -1.89 4.48
C GLU A 323 -22.71 -3.28 5.03
N MET A 324 -22.39 -4.24 4.16
CA MET A 324 -21.75 -5.50 4.55
C MET A 324 -20.30 -5.46 4.10
N LYS A 325 -19.38 -5.87 4.97
CA LYS A 325 -17.95 -5.86 4.71
C LYS A 325 -17.27 -7.05 5.34
N ILE A 326 -16.19 -7.52 4.73
CA ILE A 326 -15.41 -8.68 5.18
C ILE A 326 -13.94 -8.32 5.35
N ARG A 327 -13.27 -8.98 6.28
CA ARG A 327 -11.83 -8.80 6.54
C ARG A 327 -11.20 -10.17 6.83
N PRO A 328 -10.02 -10.49 6.25
CA PRO A 328 -9.32 -11.72 6.59
C PRO A 328 -8.97 -11.74 8.08
N VAL A 329 -9.17 -12.88 8.72
CA VAL A 329 -8.73 -13.16 10.09
C VAL A 329 -7.38 -13.86 9.97
N GLY A 330 -6.29 -13.17 10.32
CA GLY A 330 -4.99 -13.83 10.41
C GLY A 330 -5.03 -14.88 11.51
N PHE A 331 -4.50 -16.08 11.24
CA PHE A 331 -4.08 -16.96 12.33
C PHE A 331 -2.89 -16.25 12.99
N GLY A 332 -3.15 -15.65 14.16
CA GLY A 332 -2.12 -15.03 15.00
C GLY A 332 -1.13 -16.03 15.54
#